data_AF-A0A7Z8NQY5-F1
#
_entry.id   AF-A0A7Z8NQY5-F1
#
_cell.length_a   1.000
_cell.length_b   1.000
_cell.length_c   1.000
_cell.angle_alpha   90.00
_cell.angle_beta   90.00
_cell.angle_gamma   90.00
#
_symmetry.space_group_name_H-M   'P 1'
#
loop_
_entity.id
_entity.type
_entity.pdbx_description
1 polymer ?
#
loop_
_entity_poly.entity_id
_entity_poly.type
_entity_poly.pdbx_seq_one_letter_code
_entity_poly.pdbx_strand_id
1 'polypeptide(L)'
;MTAVEPDTAQRLPITTDGDVVRVRQAVRALAQGARLSLVDQTKLVTAASELARNTLIYGGGGEAVLSELADGRRTGVRVEFRDDGPGIPDLDQAMTDGWTSGSGLGLGLSGARRLVEQFAIDTAPGAGTRVTIASWSR
;
A
#
# COMPACT_ATOMS: atom_id res chain seq x y z
N MET A 1 -1.79 17.11 -13.46
CA MET A 1 -0.79 17.56 -12.47
C MET A 1 0.19 16.41 -12.33
N THR A 2 1.30 16.48 -13.06
CA THR A 2 2.24 15.37 -13.22
C THR A 2 2.96 15.13 -11.90
N ALA A 3 2.73 13.98 -11.28
CA ALA A 3 3.49 13.58 -10.10
C ALA A 3 4.95 13.43 -10.51
N VAL A 4 5.80 14.31 -9.99
CA VAL A 4 7.25 14.15 -10.10
C VAL A 4 7.59 12.88 -9.33
N GLU A 5 8.03 11.83 -10.03
CA GLU A 5 8.56 10.63 -9.37
C GLU A 5 9.78 11.08 -8.56
N PRO A 6 9.80 10.88 -7.23
CA PRO A 6 10.99 11.19 -6.45
C PRO A 6 12.13 10.27 -6.91
N ASP A 7 13.31 10.87 -7.08
CA ASP A 7 14.57 10.31 -7.61
C ASP A 7 15.14 9.09 -6.80
N THR A 8 14.40 8.60 -5.82
CA THR A 8 14.80 7.57 -4.83
C THR A 8 13.69 6.57 -4.51
N ALA A 9 12.86 6.22 -5.50
CA ALA A 9 11.84 5.19 -5.30
C ALA A 9 12.47 3.77 -5.22
N GLN A 10 12.26 3.06 -4.12
CA GLN A 10 12.63 1.66 -3.98
C GLN A 10 11.51 0.78 -4.55
N ARG A 11 11.85 -0.14 -5.46
CA ARG A 11 10.90 -1.12 -6.02
C ARG A 11 11.17 -2.50 -5.46
N LEU A 12 10.11 -3.18 -5.03
CA LEU A 12 10.18 -4.54 -4.48
C LEU A 12 9.18 -5.43 -5.23
N PRO A 13 9.61 -6.56 -5.79
CA PRO A 13 8.69 -7.52 -6.38
C PRO A 13 7.78 -8.10 -5.30
N ILE A 14 6.57 -8.47 -5.68
CA ILE A 14 5.62 -9.23 -4.85
C ILE A 14 5.21 -10.46 -5.65
N THR A 15 5.96 -11.55 -5.50
CA THR A 15 5.72 -12.81 -6.23
C THR A 15 5.58 -14.01 -5.30
N THR A 16 5.93 -13.83 -4.02
CA THR A 16 5.92 -14.87 -2.99
C THR A 16 5.49 -14.30 -1.63
N ASP A 17 5.09 -15.16 -0.69
CA ASP A 17 4.85 -14.73 0.69
C ASP A 17 6.10 -14.11 1.35
N GLY A 18 7.29 -14.56 0.94
CA GLY A 18 8.56 -13.98 1.40
C GLY A 18 8.72 -12.51 0.98
N ASP A 19 8.19 -12.14 -0.18
CA ASP A 19 8.22 -10.76 -0.66
C ASP A 19 7.28 -9.85 0.14
N VAL A 20 6.11 -10.34 0.55
CA VAL A 20 5.21 -9.60 1.44
C VAL A 20 5.93 -9.21 2.74
N VAL A 21 6.74 -10.13 3.29
CA VAL A 21 7.57 -9.86 4.47
C VAL A 21 8.63 -8.80 4.19
N ARG A 22 9.29 -8.86 3.03
CA ARG A 22 10.30 -7.86 2.61
C ARG A 22 9.68 -6.47 2.45
N VAL A 23 8.52 -6.36 1.80
CA VAL A 23 7.78 -5.10 1.67
C VAL A 23 7.46 -4.53 3.05
N ARG A 24 6.91 -5.35 3.95
CA ARG A 24 6.60 -4.94 5.33
C ARG A 24 7.82 -4.38 6.07
N GLN A 25 8.99 -5.04 5.92
CA GLN A 25 10.24 -4.60 6.53
C GLN A 25 10.74 -3.28 5.95
N ALA A 26 10.70 -3.13 4.62
CA ALA A 26 11.12 -1.90 3.94
C ALA A 26 10.22 -0.71 4.30
N VAL A 27 8.90 -0.90 4.33
CA VAL A 27 7.94 0.13 4.76
C VAL A 27 8.21 0.55 6.21
N ARG A 28 8.48 -0.41 7.11
CA ARG A 28 8.85 -0.10 8.50
C ARG A 28 10.14 0.74 8.57
N ALA A 29 11.17 0.36 7.82
CA ALA A 29 12.44 1.09 7.80
C ALA A 29 12.27 2.53 7.31
N LEU A 30 11.52 2.75 6.21
CA LEU A 30 11.22 4.09 5.71
C LEU A 30 10.38 4.90 6.68
N ALA A 31 9.37 4.28 7.33
CA ALA A 31 8.54 4.98 8.31
C ALA A 31 9.34 5.45 9.53
N GLN A 32 10.34 4.68 9.94
CA GLN A 32 11.30 5.06 10.98
C GLN A 32 12.22 6.19 10.51
N GLY A 33 12.78 6.10 9.29
CA GLY A 33 13.62 7.14 8.69
C GLY A 33 12.88 8.48 8.53
N ALA A 34 11.61 8.42 8.11
CA ALA A 34 10.72 9.56 7.98
C ALA A 34 10.14 10.05 9.34
N ARG A 35 10.55 9.47 10.46
CA ARG A 35 10.17 9.88 11.83
C ARG A 35 8.65 9.89 12.08
N LEU A 36 7.92 8.94 11.51
CA LEU A 36 6.51 8.74 11.85
C LEU A 36 6.38 8.33 13.33
N SER A 37 5.26 8.67 13.97
CA SER A 37 4.98 8.20 15.34
C SER A 37 4.89 6.68 15.38
N LEU A 38 5.15 6.03 16.53
CA LEU A 38 5.04 4.56 16.64
C LEU A 38 3.65 4.02 16.25
N VAL A 39 2.61 4.81 16.53
CA VAL A 39 1.24 4.50 16.14
C VAL A 39 1.10 4.53 14.62
N ASP A 40 1.60 5.58 13.97
CA ASP A 40 1.48 5.76 12.52
C ASP A 40 2.39 4.77 11.75
N GLN A 41 3.56 4.44 12.30
CA GLN A 41 4.40 3.33 11.81
C GLN A 41 3.63 2.00 11.83
N THR A 42 2.96 1.68 12.94
CA THR A 42 2.20 0.43 13.06
C THR A 42 1.05 0.39 12.07
N LYS A 43 0.29 1.50 11.96
CA LYS A 43 -0.81 1.63 11.01
C LYS A 43 -0.36 1.45 9.56
N LEU A 44 0.68 2.17 9.14
CA LEU A 44 1.19 2.10 7.77
C LEU A 44 1.72 0.70 7.43
N VAL A 45 2.47 0.07 8.34
CA VAL A 45 3.01 -1.29 8.15
C VAL A 45 1.90 -2.34 8.05
N THR A 46 0.85 -2.20 8.86
CA THR A 46 -0.33 -3.09 8.78
C THR A 46 -1.06 -2.92 7.45
N ALA A 47 -1.35 -1.69 7.03
CA ALA A 47 -1.98 -1.41 5.74
C ALA A 47 -1.15 -1.95 4.57
N ALA A 48 0.16 -1.71 4.59
CA ALA A 48 1.08 -2.21 3.57
C ALA A 48 1.12 -3.74 3.50
N SER A 49 1.01 -4.44 4.64
CA SER A 49 1.00 -5.91 4.67
C SER A 49 -0.25 -6.48 4.03
N GLU A 50 -1.41 -5.89 4.30
CA GLU A 50 -2.68 -6.31 3.69
C GLU A 50 -2.69 -6.01 2.18
N LEU A 51 -2.19 -4.85 1.74
CA LEU A 51 -2.15 -4.50 0.32
C LEU A 51 -1.12 -5.33 -0.47
N ALA A 52 0.05 -5.61 0.11
CA ALA A 52 1.01 -6.52 -0.49
C ALA A 52 0.42 -7.92 -0.67
N ARG A 53 -0.30 -8.42 0.34
CA ARG A 53 -1.03 -9.69 0.26
C ARG A 53 -2.09 -9.66 -0.83
N ASN A 54 -2.87 -8.58 -0.94
CA ASN A 54 -3.89 -8.47 -1.98
C ASN A 54 -3.28 -8.48 -3.38
N THR A 55 -2.17 -7.77 -3.56
CA THR A 55 -1.39 -7.76 -4.82
C THR A 55 -0.96 -9.17 -5.20
N LEU A 56 -0.47 -9.95 -4.22
CA LEU A 56 -0.05 -11.33 -4.44
C LEU A 56 -1.22 -12.26 -4.77
N ILE A 57 -2.28 -12.24 -3.95
CA ILE A 57 -3.34 -13.24 -3.98
C ILE A 57 -4.37 -12.94 -5.08
N TYR A 58 -4.83 -11.69 -5.20
CA TYR A 58 -5.87 -11.31 -6.16
C TYR A 58 -5.28 -10.74 -7.45
N GLY A 59 -4.16 -10.04 -7.36
CA GLY A 59 -3.44 -9.51 -8.51
C GLY A 59 -2.62 -10.57 -9.26
N GLY A 60 -2.35 -11.73 -8.65
CA GLY A 60 -1.45 -12.75 -9.21
C GLY A 60 0.03 -12.39 -9.08
N GLY A 61 0.36 -11.41 -8.23
CA GLY A 61 1.69 -10.84 -8.08
C GLY A 61 1.81 -9.46 -8.72
N GLY A 62 2.95 -8.81 -8.47
CA GLY A 62 3.18 -7.44 -8.90
C GLY A 62 4.39 -6.82 -8.23
N GLU A 63 4.30 -5.55 -7.85
CA GLU A 63 5.36 -4.84 -7.16
C GLU A 63 4.83 -3.81 -6.15
N ALA A 64 5.68 -3.47 -5.18
CA ALA A 64 5.53 -2.29 -4.34
C ALA A 64 6.60 -1.26 -4.69
N VAL A 65 6.18 -0.01 -4.91
CA VAL A 65 7.03 1.16 -5.14
C VAL A 65 6.95 2.06 -3.91
N LEU A 66 8.06 2.14 -3.17
CA LEU A 66 8.16 2.88 -1.92
C LEU A 66 8.94 4.16 -2.16
N SER A 67 8.49 5.27 -1.59
CA SER A 67 9.20 6.55 -1.67
C SER A 67 9.05 7.37 -0.41
N GLU A 68 10.09 8.11 -0.06
CA GLU A 68 10.00 9.18 0.94
C GLU A 68 9.28 10.39 0.32
N LEU A 69 8.48 11.05 1.15
CA LEU A 69 7.81 12.30 0.82
C LEU A 69 8.39 13.42 1.68
N ALA A 70 8.43 14.63 1.11
CA ALA A 70 8.69 15.85 1.87
C ALA A 70 7.79 16.96 1.34
N ASP A 71 7.08 17.66 2.25
CA ASP A 71 6.27 18.84 1.92
C ASP A 71 6.92 20.16 2.40
N GLY A 72 8.21 20.09 2.75
CA GLY A 72 8.99 21.18 3.33
C GLY A 72 8.82 21.36 4.83
N ARG A 73 7.74 20.81 5.43
CA ARG A 73 7.50 20.87 6.88
C ARG A 73 7.55 19.49 7.53
N ARG A 74 7.07 18.48 6.83
CA ARG A 74 6.92 17.09 7.29
C ARG A 74 7.58 16.15 6.30
N THR A 75 8.09 15.06 6.82
CA THR A 75 8.52 13.90 6.03
C THR A 75 7.41 12.86 6.04
N GLY A 76 7.33 12.04 5.01
CA GLY A 76 6.31 11.02 4.90
C GLY A 76 6.80 9.81 4.13
N VAL A 77 5.96 8.80 4.07
CA VAL A 77 6.20 7.60 3.26
C VAL A 77 5.00 7.40 2.36
N ARG A 78 5.26 7.20 1.06
CA ARG A 78 4.29 6.71 0.08
C ARG A 78 4.65 5.28 -0.29
N VAL A 79 3.64 4.43 -0.39
CA VAL A 79 3.77 3.09 -0.94
C VAL A 79 2.70 2.92 -2.00
N GLU A 80 3.11 2.52 -3.19
CA GLU A 80 2.20 2.17 -4.28
C GLU A 80 2.33 0.69 -4.61
N PHE A 81 1.21 -0.02 -4.57
CA PHE A 81 1.10 -1.43 -4.94
C PHE A 81 0.53 -1.51 -6.34
N ARG A 82 1.18 -2.28 -7.22
CA ARG A 82 0.80 -2.41 -8.63
C ARG A 82 0.72 -3.88 -9.00
N ASP A 83 -0.41 -4.28 -9.58
CA ASP A 83 -0.55 -5.53 -10.32
C ASP A 83 -1.18 -5.27 -11.69
N ASP A 84 -1.01 -6.26 -12.56
CA ASP A 84 -1.63 -6.36 -13.88
C ASP A 84 -2.64 -7.53 -13.91
N GLY A 85 -3.23 -7.83 -12.75
CA GLY A 85 -4.18 -8.90 -12.57
C GLY A 85 -5.57 -8.60 -13.15
N PRO A 86 -6.60 -9.35 -12.71
CA PRO A 86 -7.96 -9.19 -13.21
C PRO A 86 -8.61 -7.85 -12.85
N GLY A 87 -8.05 -7.08 -11.91
CA GLY A 87 -8.66 -5.87 -11.37
C GLY A 87 -9.87 -6.17 -10.48
N ILE A 88 -10.52 -5.11 -9.99
CA ILE A 88 -11.69 -5.19 -9.11
C ILE A 88 -12.94 -4.77 -9.90
N PRO A 89 -13.92 -5.68 -10.13
CA PRO A 89 -15.10 -5.36 -10.93
C PRO A 89 -16.09 -4.40 -10.27
N ASP A 90 -16.30 -4.55 -8.96
CA ASP A 90 -17.18 -3.70 -8.17
C ASP A 90 -16.36 -3.09 -7.02
N LEU A 91 -15.82 -1.90 -7.28
CA LEU A 91 -14.99 -1.19 -6.33
C LEU A 91 -15.79 -0.75 -5.09
N ASP A 92 -17.04 -0.33 -5.28
CA ASP A 92 -17.89 0.12 -4.17
C ASP A 92 -18.16 -1.04 -3.19
N GLN A 93 -18.43 -2.23 -3.73
CA GLN A 93 -18.56 -3.44 -2.92
C GLN A 93 -17.24 -3.79 -2.20
N ALA A 94 -16.10 -3.73 -2.89
CA ALA A 94 -14.79 -4.04 -2.31
C ALA A 94 -14.37 -3.04 -1.21
N MET A 95 -14.89 -1.81 -1.27
CA MET A 95 -14.68 -0.75 -0.28
C MET A 95 -15.71 -0.78 0.85
N THR A 96 -16.71 -1.67 0.81
CA THR A 96 -17.72 -1.81 1.87
C THR A 96 -17.10 -2.37 3.15
N ASP A 97 -17.54 -1.85 4.30
CA ASP A 97 -17.05 -2.28 5.61
C ASP A 97 -17.38 -3.74 5.91
N GLY A 98 -16.39 -4.46 6.46
CA GLY A 98 -16.51 -5.88 6.75
C GLY A 98 -16.39 -6.79 5.52
N TRP A 99 -16.26 -6.24 4.32
CA TRP A 99 -15.87 -7.03 3.15
C TRP A 99 -14.40 -7.43 3.31
N THR A 100 -14.20 -8.71 3.60
CA THR A 100 -12.88 -9.31 3.65
C THR A 100 -12.73 -10.18 2.42
N SER A 101 -11.58 -10.06 1.77
CA SER A 101 -11.25 -10.89 0.63
C SER A 101 -10.81 -12.31 1.04
N GLY A 102 -10.64 -12.57 2.35
CA GLY A 102 -10.20 -13.85 2.94
C GLY A 102 -8.67 -14.02 2.94
N SER A 103 -8.13 -14.71 3.97
CA SER A 103 -6.70 -15.04 4.20
C SER A 103 -5.73 -13.91 4.67
N GLY A 104 -6.22 -12.87 5.34
CA GLY A 104 -5.40 -11.79 5.98
C GLY A 104 -5.83 -11.47 7.42
N LEU A 105 -5.42 -10.31 7.97
CA LEU A 105 -5.88 -9.83 9.30
C LEU A 105 -7.39 -9.51 9.36
N GLY A 106 -8.13 -9.77 8.28
CA GLY A 106 -9.57 -9.52 8.18
C GLY A 106 -9.92 -8.05 8.01
N LEU A 107 -8.95 -7.20 7.68
CA LEU A 107 -9.16 -5.76 7.53
C LEU A 107 -9.66 -5.39 6.12
N GLY A 108 -9.23 -6.11 5.09
CA GLY A 108 -9.59 -5.83 3.70
C GLY A 108 -9.10 -4.45 3.23
N LEU A 109 -9.53 -4.05 2.03
CA LEU A 109 -9.20 -2.74 1.44
C LEU A 109 -9.73 -1.57 2.28
N SER A 110 -10.96 -1.69 2.80
CA SER A 110 -11.58 -0.67 3.67
C SER A 110 -10.81 -0.48 4.98
N GLY A 111 -10.32 -1.57 5.59
CA GLY A 111 -9.47 -1.50 6.77
C GLY A 111 -8.11 -0.88 6.51
N ALA A 112 -7.45 -1.22 5.39
CA ALA A 112 -6.20 -0.57 4.99
C ALA A 112 -6.39 0.95 4.82
N ARG A 113 -7.48 1.39 4.17
CA ARG A 113 -7.83 2.81 4.02
C ARG A 113 -7.99 3.54 5.35
N ARG A 114 -8.59 2.91 6.37
CA ARG A 114 -8.79 3.53 7.70
C ARG A 114 -7.49 3.76 8.48
N LEU A 115 -6.44 3.02 8.16
CA LEU A 115 -5.18 3.08 8.89
C LEU A 115 -4.30 4.24 8.44
N VAL A 116 -4.41 4.68 7.19
CA VAL A 116 -3.51 5.64 6.56
C VAL A 116 -4.17 7.00 6.37
N GLU A 117 -3.36 8.05 6.19
CA GLU A 117 -3.87 9.40 5.97
C GLU A 117 -4.33 9.62 4.53
N GLN A 118 -3.62 9.01 3.57
CA GLN A 118 -3.94 9.08 2.16
C GLN A 118 -4.10 7.66 1.62
N PHE A 119 -5.15 7.46 0.85
CA PHE A 119 -5.47 6.23 0.17
C PHE A 119 -6.08 6.57 -1.19
N ALA A 120 -5.51 6.03 -2.26
CA ALA A 120 -6.05 6.09 -3.60
C ALA A 120 -6.02 4.69 -4.22
N ILE A 121 -7.01 4.39 -5.03
CA ILE A 121 -7.11 3.12 -5.76
C ILE A 121 -7.57 3.41 -7.19
N ASP A 122 -6.87 2.81 -8.14
CA ASP A 122 -7.21 2.80 -9.56
C ASP A 122 -7.25 1.35 -10.04
N THR A 123 -8.38 0.94 -10.59
CA THR A 123 -8.61 -0.44 -11.00
C THR A 123 -9.81 -0.51 -11.94
N ALA A 124 -9.74 -1.46 -12.88
CA ALA A 124 -10.84 -1.82 -13.75
C ALA A 124 -10.72 -3.30 -14.14
N PRO A 125 -11.83 -3.97 -14.49
CA PRO A 125 -11.80 -5.32 -15.04
C PRO A 125 -10.77 -5.47 -16.17
N GLY A 126 -9.81 -6.37 -16.00
CA GLY A 126 -8.74 -6.68 -16.94
C GLY A 126 -7.61 -5.66 -17.03
N ALA A 127 -7.59 -4.63 -16.18
CA ALA A 127 -6.57 -3.57 -16.19
C ALA A 127 -5.62 -3.62 -14.98
N GLY A 128 -5.76 -4.62 -14.10
CA GLY A 128 -5.04 -4.71 -12.85
C GLY A 128 -5.53 -3.73 -11.76
N THR A 129 -4.72 -3.60 -10.72
CA THR A 129 -5.01 -2.75 -9.56
C THR A 129 -3.79 -1.96 -9.15
N ARG A 130 -4.00 -0.68 -8.82
CA ARG A 130 -2.98 0.22 -8.34
C ARG A 130 -3.50 0.87 -7.07
N VAL A 131 -2.84 0.64 -5.94
CA VAL A 131 -3.24 1.20 -4.64
C VAL A 131 -2.10 2.02 -4.07
N THR A 132 -2.34 3.30 -3.86
CA THR A 132 -1.35 4.23 -3.28
C THR A 132 -1.77 4.61 -1.87
N ILE A 133 -0.89 4.41 -0.90
CA ILE A 133 -1.06 4.84 0.48
C ILE A 133 0.04 5.80 0.92
N ALA A 134 -0.29 6.74 1.82
CA ALA A 134 0.72 7.57 2.46
C ALA A 134 0.38 7.96 3.90
N SER A 135 1.44 8.20 4.68
CA SER A 135 1.39 8.73 6.05
C SER A 135 2.56 9.69 6.27
N TRP A 136 2.35 10.68 7.14
CA TRP A 136 3.31 11.77 7.38
C TRP A 136 3.74 11.82 8.86
N SER A 137 4.93 12.33 9.11
CA SER A 137 5.32 12.78 10.45
C SER A 137 4.41 13.93 10.88
N ARG A 138 4.15 14.05 12.18
CA ARG A 138 3.38 15.19 12.72
C ARG A 138 4.21 16.47 12.76
#